data_AF-A0A409XHZ6-F1
#
_entry.id   AF-A0A409XHZ6-F1
#
_cell.length_a   1.000
_cell.length_b   1.000
_cell.length_c   1.000
_cell.angle_alpha   90.00
_cell.angle_beta   90.00
_cell.angle_gamma   90.00
#
_symmetry.space_group_name_H-M   'P 1'
#
loop_
_entity.id
_entity.type
_entity.pdbx_description
1 polymer ?
#
loop_
_entity_poly.entity_id
_entity_poly.type
_entity_poly.pdbx_seq_one_letter_code
_entity_poly.pdbx_strand_id
1 'polypeptide(L)'
;CQQHKREWDKHIQNCSPGALAGVQWLPNIQRDPAPHDGPVLSDKQNKHYFSPNQFYCVETLCALCGTVIAWTKFAKSESPTKIMKFLNSVYPAKESRPAYMCIDKACTVLKHIVNSGAYEDWFQTTRFIVDSYHYINHKAKDNICHTWCNPTPSDGSAPNLVIPAIDKNGQPCFQRAFNT
;
A
#
# COMPACT_ATOMS: atom_id res chain seq x y z
N CYS A 1 -9.65 13.84 9.27
CA CYS A 1 -9.40 15.06 10.10
C CYS A 1 -10.73 15.81 10.28
N GLN A 2 -10.83 16.75 11.23
CA GLN A 2 -12.07 17.51 11.43
C GLN A 2 -12.47 18.31 10.19
N GLN A 3 -11.50 18.81 9.41
CA GLN A 3 -11.75 19.58 8.20
C GLN A 3 -12.48 18.79 7.09
N HIS A 4 -12.23 17.48 6.95
CA HIS A 4 -12.81 16.66 5.88
C HIS A 4 -13.93 15.72 6.36
N LYS A 5 -14.37 15.83 7.62
CA LYS A 5 -15.37 14.94 8.21
C LYS A 5 -16.70 14.95 7.42
N ARG A 6 -17.12 16.13 6.98
CA ARG A 6 -18.35 16.31 6.20
C ARG A 6 -18.32 15.60 4.84
N GLU A 7 -17.17 15.58 4.17
CA GLU A 7 -17.00 14.89 2.88
C GLU A 7 -16.97 13.37 3.07
N TRP A 8 -16.33 12.92 4.15
CA TRP A 8 -16.32 11.53 4.57
C TRP A 8 -17.72 11.02 4.92
N ASP A 9 -18.50 11.78 5.69
CA ASP A 9 -19.87 11.42 6.06
C ASP A 9 -20.77 11.29 4.82
N LYS A 10 -20.58 12.17 3.82
CA LYS A 10 -21.27 12.10 2.52
C LYS A 10 -20.87 10.86 1.73
N HIS A 11 -19.60 10.47 1.73
CA HIS A 11 -19.12 9.24 1.09
C HIS A 11 -19.70 7.99 1.76
N ILE A 12 -19.69 7.93 3.10
CA ILE A 12 -20.27 6.83 3.89
C ILE A 12 -21.75 6.64 3.58
N GLN A 13 -22.52 7.73 3.48
CA GLN A 13 -23.96 7.66 3.13
C GLN A 13 -24.18 7.05 1.74
N ASN A 14 -23.37 7.46 0.76
CA ASN A 14 -23.46 6.97 -0.62
C ASN A 14 -22.97 5.52 -0.80
N CYS A 15 -22.11 5.03 0.10
CA CYS A 15 -21.58 3.67 0.09
C CYS A 15 -22.20 2.78 1.18
N SER A 16 -23.33 3.19 1.76
CA SER A 16 -24.01 2.42 2.79
C SER A 16 -24.54 1.09 2.25
N PRO A 17 -24.66 0.03 3.08
CA PRO A 17 -25.06 -1.30 2.63
C PRO A 17 -26.40 -1.34 1.88
N GLY A 18 -27.33 -0.42 2.21
CA GLY A 18 -28.59 -0.27 1.50
C GLY A 18 -28.47 0.32 0.08
N ALA A 19 -27.44 1.14 -0.18
CA ALA A 19 -27.13 1.66 -1.51
C ALA A 19 -26.38 0.64 -2.40
N LEU A 20 -25.77 -0.39 -1.80
CA LEU A 20 -24.99 -1.43 -2.47
C LEU A 20 -25.71 -2.78 -2.59
N ALA A 21 -26.95 -2.89 -2.10
CA ALA A 21 -27.74 -4.13 -1.98
C ALA A 21 -28.14 -4.82 -3.31
N GLY A 22 -27.58 -4.40 -4.45
CA GLY A 22 -27.84 -4.99 -5.77
C GLY A 22 -26.58 -5.34 -6.57
N VAL A 23 -25.38 -5.13 -6.04
CA VAL A 23 -24.14 -5.38 -6.78
C VAL A 23 -23.52 -6.68 -6.30
N GLN A 24 -23.76 -7.77 -7.03
CA GLN A 24 -23.05 -9.03 -6.85
C GLN A 24 -21.57 -8.79 -7.22
N TRP A 25 -20.76 -8.48 -6.20
CA TRP A 25 -19.36 -8.08 -6.33
C TRP A 25 -18.45 -9.27 -6.67
N LEU A 26 -18.52 -9.73 -7.92
CA LEU A 26 -17.53 -10.51 -8.70
C LEU A 26 -18.10 -11.87 -9.18
N PRO A 27 -18.25 -12.05 -10.50
CA PRO A 27 -18.20 -13.38 -11.08
C PRO A 27 -16.78 -13.93 -10.93
N ASN A 28 -16.66 -15.25 -10.76
CA ASN A 28 -15.38 -15.97 -10.80
C ASN A 28 -14.81 -15.92 -12.22
N ILE A 29 -14.22 -14.78 -12.58
CA ILE A 29 -13.50 -14.58 -13.83
C ILE A 29 -12.05 -14.87 -13.52
N GLN A 30 -11.50 -15.91 -14.14
CA GLN A 30 -10.07 -16.15 -14.19
C GLN A 30 -9.44 -14.94 -14.89
N ARG A 31 -8.92 -14.00 -14.11
CA ARG A 31 -8.31 -12.77 -14.62
C ARG A 31 -6.87 -13.08 -15.00
N ASP A 32 -6.49 -12.68 -16.19
CA ASP A 32 -5.08 -12.51 -16.52
C ASP A 32 -4.42 -11.62 -15.45
N PRO A 33 -3.13 -11.83 -15.13
CA PRO A 33 -2.39 -10.95 -14.25
C PRO A 33 -2.62 -9.51 -14.69
N ALA A 34 -2.90 -8.63 -13.73
CA ALA A 34 -3.10 -7.24 -14.07
C ALA A 34 -1.87 -6.74 -14.85
N PRO A 35 -2.03 -5.80 -15.81
CA PRO A 35 -0.91 -5.37 -16.66
C PRO A 35 0.32 -4.89 -15.88
N HIS A 36 0.14 -4.52 -14.60
CA HIS A 36 1.20 -4.12 -13.69
C HIS A 36 1.99 -5.26 -13.02
N ASP A 37 1.50 -6.49 -13.12
CA ASP A 37 2.14 -7.73 -12.64
C ASP A 37 2.76 -8.54 -13.79
N GLY A 38 2.54 -8.12 -15.03
CA GLY A 38 3.12 -8.74 -16.22
C GLY A 38 4.58 -8.34 -16.47
N PRO A 39 5.31 -9.13 -17.28
CA PRO A 39 6.65 -8.76 -17.73
C PRO A 39 6.61 -7.42 -18.49
N VAL A 40 7.68 -6.62 -18.35
CA VAL A 40 7.83 -5.35 -19.07
C VAL A 40 7.61 -5.61 -20.55
N LEU A 41 6.56 -5.01 -21.12
CA LEU A 41 6.26 -5.13 -22.54
C LEU A 41 7.44 -4.58 -23.34
N SER A 42 7.91 -5.35 -24.32
CA SER A 42 8.94 -4.90 -25.25
C SER A 42 8.45 -3.66 -26.00
N ASP A 43 9.38 -2.75 -26.32
CA ASP A 43 9.09 -1.55 -27.10
C ASP A 43 8.46 -1.97 -28.42
N LYS A 44 7.14 -1.78 -28.56
CA LYS A 44 6.45 -1.95 -29.83
C LYS A 44 6.99 -0.88 -30.78
N GLN A 45 7.66 -1.31 -31.85
CA GLN A 45 8.00 -0.45 -32.97
C GLN A 45 6.71 0.12 -33.57
N ASN A 46 6.33 1.32 -33.15
CA ASN A 46 5.17 2.01 -33.69
C ASN A 46 5.55 2.64 -35.04
N LYS A 47 4.75 2.35 -36.08
CA LYS A 47 4.90 2.87 -37.45
C LYS A 47 4.54 4.36 -37.61
N HIS A 48 4.13 5.02 -36.54
CA HIS A 48 3.65 6.41 -36.56
C HIS A 48 4.51 7.29 -35.64
N TYR A 49 5.05 8.38 -36.20
CA TYR A 49 5.99 9.30 -35.53
C TYR A 49 5.35 10.27 -34.54
N PHE A 50 4.02 10.32 -34.46
CA PHE A 50 3.27 11.13 -33.51
C PHE A 50 2.30 10.25 -32.72
N SER A 51 2.78 9.70 -31.60
CA SER A 51 1.93 9.19 -30.53
C SER A 51 2.17 10.03 -29.27
N PRO A 52 1.13 10.35 -28.50
CA PRO A 52 1.31 11.02 -27.23
C PRO A 52 2.16 10.12 -26.31
N ASN A 53 3.16 10.71 -25.63
CA ASN A 53 3.96 9.98 -24.67
C ASN A 53 3.06 9.33 -23.61
N GLN A 54 3.11 8.01 -23.53
CA GLN A 54 2.38 7.25 -22.53
C GLN A 54 3.21 7.18 -21.25
N PHE A 55 2.54 7.36 -20.12
CA PHE A 55 3.10 7.04 -18.81
C PHE A 55 2.49 5.73 -18.34
N TYR A 56 3.32 4.88 -17.74
CA TYR A 56 2.90 3.61 -17.18
C TYR A 56 1.90 3.80 -16.04
N CYS A 57 2.22 4.67 -15.06
CA CYS A 57 1.29 5.02 -14.00
C CYS A 57 1.52 6.45 -13.48
N VAL A 58 0.50 6.96 -12.78
CA VAL A 58 0.62 8.10 -11.89
C VAL A 58 0.57 7.54 -10.48
N GLU A 59 1.65 7.75 -9.73
CA GLU A 59 1.75 7.35 -8.34
C GLU A 59 1.29 8.50 -7.45
N THR A 60 0.38 8.23 -6.52
CA THR A 60 -0.16 9.22 -5.59
C THR A 60 0.16 8.84 -4.16
N LEU A 61 0.71 9.78 -3.40
CA LEU A 61 0.85 9.68 -1.97
C LEU A 61 -0.33 10.38 -1.32
N CYS A 62 -1.17 9.61 -0.63
CA CYS A 62 -2.38 10.12 0.01
C CYS A 62 -2.29 9.97 1.53
N ALA A 63 -2.79 10.98 2.25
CA ALA A 63 -3.11 10.83 3.66
C ALA A 63 -4.25 9.81 3.84
N LEU A 64 -4.38 9.23 5.03
CA LEU A 64 -5.46 8.28 5.34
C LEU A 64 -6.87 8.86 5.17
N CYS A 65 -7.02 10.19 5.14
CA CYS A 65 -8.29 10.85 4.82
C CYS A 65 -8.58 11.01 3.32
N GLY A 66 -7.74 10.45 2.45
CA GLY A 66 -7.88 10.52 0.98
C GLY A 66 -7.27 11.78 0.35
N THR A 67 -6.75 12.73 1.14
CA THR A 67 -6.11 13.94 0.62
C THR A 67 -4.77 13.59 -0.03
N VAL A 68 -4.61 13.97 -1.30
CA VAL A 68 -3.33 13.81 -2.02
C VAL A 68 -2.30 14.79 -1.43
N ILE A 69 -1.20 14.25 -0.92
CA ILE A 69 -0.06 15.00 -0.39
C ILE A 69 0.90 15.36 -1.53
N ALA A 70 1.20 14.37 -2.36
CA ALA A 70 2.10 14.50 -3.50
C ALA A 70 1.76 13.45 -4.56
N TRP A 71 2.22 13.66 -5.78
CA TRP A 71 2.07 12.69 -6.86
C TRP A 71 3.24 12.80 -7.84
N THR A 72 3.48 11.74 -8.61
CA THR A 72 4.51 11.72 -9.64
C THR A 72 4.12 10.82 -10.80
N LYS A 73 4.73 11.02 -11.97
CA LYS A 73 4.50 10.19 -13.16
C LYS A 73 5.64 9.19 -13.32
N PHE A 74 5.31 7.91 -13.43
CA PHE A 74 6.26 6.89 -13.80
C PHE A 74 6.10 6.52 -15.27
N ALA A 75 7.03 6.97 -16.11
CA ALA A 75 6.92 6.83 -17.56
C ALA A 75 6.92 5.36 -18.04
N LYS A 76 7.85 4.53 -17.51
CA LYS A 76 8.09 3.17 -18.02
C LYS A 76 7.68 2.03 -17.08
N SER A 77 7.72 2.29 -15.77
CA SER A 77 7.51 1.26 -14.75
C SER A 77 7.41 1.90 -13.38
N GLU A 78 6.62 1.29 -12.52
CA GLU A 78 6.67 1.49 -11.08
C GLU A 78 7.76 0.58 -10.51
N SER A 79 8.92 1.15 -10.18
CA SER A 79 10.06 0.38 -9.65
C SER A 79 10.40 0.81 -8.23
N PRO A 80 10.95 -0.09 -7.39
CA PRO A 80 11.36 0.23 -6.03
C PRO A 80 12.22 1.49 -5.91
N THR A 81 13.19 1.65 -6.81
CA THR A 81 14.07 2.82 -6.82
C THR A 81 13.32 4.11 -7.12
N LYS A 82 12.33 4.07 -8.02
CA LYS A 82 11.51 5.25 -8.35
C LYS A 82 10.58 5.62 -7.19
N ILE A 83 9.99 4.62 -6.54
CA ILE A 83 9.19 4.81 -5.32
C ILE A 83 10.07 5.47 -4.24
N MET A 84 11.24 4.92 -3.93
CA MET A 84 12.12 5.50 -2.90
C MET A 84 12.61 6.90 -3.24
N LYS A 85 12.92 7.18 -4.51
CA LYS A 85 13.26 8.54 -4.95
C LYS A 85 12.08 9.51 -4.75
N PHE A 86 10.87 9.08 -5.09
CA PHE A 86 9.67 9.86 -4.85
C PHE A 86 9.46 10.13 -3.35
N LEU A 87 9.55 9.11 -2.51
CA LEU A 87 9.39 9.27 -1.06
C LEU A 87 10.43 10.21 -0.44
N ASN A 88 11.70 10.11 -0.84
CA ASN A 88 12.74 11.04 -0.36
C ASN A 88 12.55 12.46 -0.88
N SER A 89 11.94 12.64 -2.06
CA SER A 89 11.62 13.98 -2.57
C SER A 89 10.50 14.65 -1.76
N VAL A 90 9.56 13.86 -1.22
CA VAL A 90 8.45 14.36 -0.40
C VAL A 90 8.87 14.53 1.07
N TYR A 91 9.63 13.59 1.60
CA TYR A 91 10.06 13.55 3.01
C TYR A 91 11.60 13.54 3.13
N PRO A 92 12.28 14.66 2.80
CA PRO A 92 13.73 14.73 2.86
C PRO A 92 14.26 14.67 4.30
N ALA A 93 13.51 15.23 5.26
CA ALA A 93 13.84 15.21 6.68
C ALA A 93 13.26 13.97 7.37
N LYS A 94 14.04 13.31 8.23
CA LYS A 94 13.63 12.08 8.93
C LYS A 94 12.40 12.29 9.80
N GLU A 95 12.32 13.46 10.42
CA GLU A 95 11.27 13.88 11.35
C GLU A 95 9.93 14.11 10.65
N SER A 96 9.95 14.36 9.34
CA SER A 96 8.75 14.57 8.53
C SER A 96 8.11 13.28 8.03
N ARG A 97 8.83 12.14 8.14
CA ARG A 97 8.38 10.86 7.61
C ARG A 97 7.23 10.30 8.44
N PRO A 98 6.21 9.70 7.81
CA PRO A 98 5.12 9.08 8.54
C PRO A 98 5.63 7.81 9.25
N ALA A 99 5.05 7.51 10.42
CA ALA A 99 5.37 6.28 11.15
C ALA A 99 4.96 5.01 10.39
N TYR A 100 3.92 5.12 9.54
CA TYR A 100 3.40 4.02 8.73
C TYR A 100 3.12 4.50 7.31
N MET A 101 3.41 3.65 6.33
CA MET A 101 3.11 3.90 4.93
C MET A 101 2.60 2.63 4.26
N CYS A 102 1.44 2.71 3.63
CA CYS A 102 0.88 1.59 2.88
C CYS A 102 1.32 1.67 1.41
N ILE A 103 1.90 0.60 0.87
CA ILE A 103 2.32 0.51 -0.53
C ILE A 103 1.89 -0.86 -1.05
N ASP A 104 1.28 -0.91 -2.23
CA ASP A 104 0.78 -2.15 -2.85
C ASP A 104 1.88 -3.23 -2.92
N LYS A 105 3.07 -2.85 -3.40
CA LYS A 105 4.24 -3.75 -3.50
C LYS A 105 5.34 -3.43 -2.48
N ALA A 106 4.96 -3.10 -1.24
CA ALA A 106 5.91 -2.79 -0.16
C ALA A 106 7.00 -3.86 0.02
N CYS A 107 6.66 -5.14 -0.13
CA CYS A 107 7.63 -6.23 0.00
C CYS A 107 8.77 -6.14 -1.04
N THR A 108 8.48 -5.73 -2.28
CA THR A 108 9.47 -5.55 -3.35
C THR A 108 10.33 -4.31 -3.07
N VAL A 109 9.73 -3.25 -2.52
CA VAL A 109 10.47 -2.07 -2.06
C VAL A 109 11.43 -2.44 -0.94
N LEU A 110 10.96 -3.18 0.06
CA LEU A 110 11.75 -3.63 1.20
C LEU A 110 12.90 -4.54 0.79
N LYS A 111 12.65 -5.53 -0.07
CA LYS A 111 13.70 -6.38 -0.65
C LYS A 111 14.78 -5.54 -1.35
N HIS A 112 14.38 -4.51 -2.09
CA HIS A 112 15.33 -3.63 -2.77
C HIS A 112 16.20 -2.86 -1.77
N ILE A 113 15.61 -2.27 -0.72
CA ILE A 113 16.34 -1.55 0.33
C ILE A 113 17.34 -2.49 1.02
N VAL A 114 16.87 -3.66 1.48
CA VAL A 114 17.72 -4.65 2.17
C VAL A 114 18.87 -5.12 1.29
N ASN A 115 18.61 -5.44 0.02
CA ASN A 115 19.64 -5.95 -0.89
C ASN A 115 20.64 -4.88 -1.34
N SER A 116 20.21 -3.62 -1.44
CA SER A 116 21.07 -2.52 -1.89
C SER A 116 21.82 -1.84 -0.76
N GLY A 117 21.34 -1.95 0.49
CA GLY A 117 21.79 -1.15 1.64
C GLY A 117 21.42 0.34 1.53
N ALA A 118 20.87 0.78 0.41
CA ALA A 118 20.42 2.16 0.23
C ALA A 118 19.06 2.35 0.90
N TYR A 119 18.86 3.50 1.56
CA TYR A 119 17.61 3.88 2.24
C TYR A 119 17.29 3.08 3.52
N GLU A 120 18.29 2.42 4.12
CA GLU A 120 18.12 1.69 5.39
C GLU A 120 17.65 2.60 6.55
N ASP A 121 17.97 3.89 6.48
CA ASP A 121 17.54 4.89 7.45
C ASP A 121 16.02 5.07 7.50
N TRP A 122 15.27 4.65 6.48
CA TRP A 122 13.81 4.62 6.50
C TRP A 122 13.26 3.66 7.56
N PHE A 123 13.97 2.58 7.87
CA PHE A 123 13.52 1.59 8.88
C PHE A 123 13.56 2.13 10.31
N GLN A 124 14.28 3.23 10.54
CA GLN A 124 14.35 3.88 11.84
C GLN A 124 13.09 4.71 12.13
N THR A 125 12.40 5.18 11.08
CA THR A 125 11.31 6.16 11.21
C THR A 125 9.96 5.64 10.72
N THR A 126 9.96 4.73 9.75
CA THR A 126 8.77 4.37 8.98
C THR A 126 8.65 2.87 8.82
N ARG A 127 7.48 2.34 9.13
CA ARG A 127 7.09 0.96 8.81
C ARG A 127 6.31 0.93 7.50
N PHE A 128 6.78 0.12 6.55
CA PHE A 128 6.09 -0.11 5.30
C PHE A 128 5.10 -1.26 5.46
N ILE A 129 3.83 -0.96 5.26
CA ILE A 129 2.73 -1.93 5.28
C ILE A 129 2.40 -2.29 3.83
N VAL A 130 2.26 -3.58 3.55
CA VAL A 130 1.75 -4.02 2.26
C VAL A 130 0.22 -4.05 2.28
N ASP A 131 -0.42 -3.79 1.15
CA ASP A 131 -1.88 -3.90 1.09
C ASP A 131 -2.32 -5.34 1.40
N SER A 132 -3.56 -5.48 1.89
CA SER A 132 -4.07 -6.78 2.33
C SER A 132 -4.21 -7.79 1.20
N TYR A 133 -4.51 -7.35 -0.03
CA TYR A 133 -4.66 -8.26 -1.16
C TYR A 133 -3.31 -8.85 -1.55
N HIS A 134 -2.28 -8.01 -1.69
CA HIS A 134 -0.92 -8.48 -1.93
C HIS A 134 -0.41 -9.34 -0.77
N TYR A 135 -0.67 -8.96 0.48
CA TYR A 135 -0.29 -9.75 1.66
C TYR A 135 -0.86 -11.17 1.59
N ILE A 136 -2.17 -11.31 1.34
CA ILE A 136 -2.84 -12.62 1.31
C ILE A 136 -2.25 -13.53 0.22
N ASN A 137 -1.90 -12.96 -0.94
CA ASN A 137 -1.39 -13.71 -2.07
C ASN A 137 0.09 -14.14 -1.91
N HIS A 138 0.90 -13.40 -1.15
CA HIS A 138 2.35 -13.65 -1.04
C HIS A 138 2.83 -14.14 0.33
N LYS A 139 2.04 -13.99 1.41
CA LYS A 139 2.47 -14.26 2.80
C LYS A 139 3.05 -15.66 3.04
N ALA A 140 2.58 -16.67 2.31
CA ALA A 140 2.95 -18.06 2.56
C ALA A 140 4.40 -18.39 2.15
N LYS A 141 5.03 -17.59 1.29
CA LYS A 141 6.34 -17.87 0.69
C LYS A 141 7.39 -16.81 0.96
N ASP A 142 7.04 -15.73 1.67
CA ASP A 142 7.89 -14.55 1.80
C ASP A 142 8.06 -14.12 3.26
N ASN A 143 9.18 -14.52 3.86
CA ASN A 143 9.53 -14.17 5.24
C ASN A 143 9.68 -12.66 5.45
N ILE A 144 10.08 -11.90 4.43
CA ILE A 144 10.17 -10.44 4.52
C ILE A 144 8.77 -9.86 4.64
N CYS A 145 7.81 -10.40 3.88
CA CYS A 145 6.42 -9.99 3.95
C CYS A 145 5.82 -10.28 5.34
N HIS A 146 6.05 -11.48 5.89
CA HIS A 146 5.55 -11.87 7.20
C HIS A 146 6.14 -11.04 8.35
N THR A 147 7.43 -10.69 8.26
CA THR A 147 8.16 -10.04 9.35
C THR A 147 8.01 -8.52 9.31
N TRP A 148 8.10 -7.92 8.12
CA TRP A 148 8.28 -6.48 7.96
C TRP A 148 7.12 -5.79 7.26
N CYS A 149 6.28 -6.53 6.53
CA CYS A 149 5.16 -5.96 5.77
C CYS A 149 3.79 -6.27 6.38
N ASN A 150 3.73 -6.99 7.50
CA ASN A 150 2.48 -7.48 8.06
C ASN A 150 1.56 -6.30 8.39
N PRO A 151 0.37 -6.20 7.75
CA PRO A 151 -0.57 -5.10 7.99
C PRO A 151 -1.21 -5.17 9.38
N THR A 152 -1.13 -6.32 10.06
CA THR A 152 -1.75 -6.54 11.38
C THR A 152 -0.83 -7.37 12.28
N PRO A 153 0.27 -6.80 12.82
CA PRO A 153 1.14 -7.52 13.74
C PRO A 153 0.42 -7.72 15.08
N SER A 154 0.07 -8.97 15.39
CA SER A 154 -0.61 -9.38 16.63
C SER A 154 0.36 -9.72 17.76
N ASP A 155 1.62 -9.30 17.64
CA ASP A 155 2.71 -9.56 18.58
C ASP A 155 2.94 -8.39 19.55
N GLY A 156 2.11 -7.34 19.48
CA GLY A 156 2.26 -6.13 20.30
C GLY A 156 3.37 -5.18 19.80
N SER A 157 4.07 -5.50 18.70
CA SER A 157 5.14 -4.66 18.17
C SER A 157 4.65 -3.30 17.62
N ALA A 158 3.34 -3.15 17.43
CA ALA A 158 2.69 -1.92 16.98
C ALA A 158 1.53 -1.57 17.92
N PRO A 159 1.78 -0.93 19.07
CA PRO A 159 0.75 -0.66 20.08
C PRO A 159 -0.39 0.26 19.59
N ASN A 160 -0.16 0.99 18.49
CA ASN A 160 -1.20 1.81 17.85
C ASN A 160 -2.16 0.99 16.97
N LEU A 161 -1.84 -0.27 16.66
CA LEU A 161 -2.64 -1.13 15.77
C LEU A 161 -3.31 -2.30 16.52
N VAL A 162 -2.89 -2.57 17.76
CA VAL A 162 -3.41 -3.66 18.58
C VAL A 162 -3.67 -3.25 20.02
N ILE A 163 -4.69 -3.86 20.64
CA ILE A 163 -5.05 -3.69 22.05
C ILE A 163 -4.92 -5.03 22.79
N PRO A 164 -4.49 -5.03 24.06
CA PRO A 164 -4.51 -6.23 24.89
C PRO A 164 -5.95 -6.77 25.00
N ALA A 165 -6.11 -8.09 24.89
CA ALA A 165 -7.35 -8.81 25.03
C ALA A 165 -7.14 -10.17 25.69
N ILE A 166 -8.23 -10.83 26.07
CA ILE A 166 -8.22 -12.19 26.58
C ILE A 166 -8.88 -13.07 25.54
N ASP A 167 -8.20 -14.15 25.15
CA ASP A 167 -8.76 -15.11 24.19
C ASP A 167 -9.86 -15.98 24.83
N LYS A 168 -10.52 -16.80 24.02
CA LYS A 168 -11.56 -17.74 24.46
C LYS A 168 -11.08 -18.78 25.51
N ASN A 169 -9.77 -18.93 25.68
CA ASN A 169 -9.15 -19.85 26.63
C ASN A 169 -8.64 -19.14 27.90
N GLY A 170 -8.92 -17.83 28.05
CA GLY A 170 -8.47 -17.05 29.21
C GLY A 170 -7.02 -16.56 29.12
N GLN A 171 -6.35 -16.68 27.96
CA GLN A 171 -4.96 -16.27 27.78
C GLN A 171 -4.86 -14.83 27.27
N PRO A 172 -3.87 -14.04 27.75
CA PRO A 172 -3.61 -12.71 27.23
C PRO A 172 -3.13 -12.78 25.77
N CYS A 173 -3.76 -11.99 24.91
CA CYS A 173 -3.42 -11.84 23.50
C CYS A 173 -3.52 -10.37 23.07
N PHE A 174 -3.05 -10.07 21.86
CA PHE A 174 -3.26 -8.77 21.25
C PHE A 174 -4.26 -8.90 20.10
N GLN A 175 -5.39 -8.20 20.21
CA GLN A 175 -6.39 -8.11 19.15
C GLN A 175 -6.24 -6.79 18.39
N ARG A 176 -6.80 -6.72 17.18
CA ARG A 176 -6.76 -5.49 16.38
C ARG A 176 -7.48 -4.36 17.12
N ALA A 177 -6.90 -3.17 17.10
CA ALA A 177 -7.52 -1.98 17.71
C ALA A 177 -8.72 -1.46 16.87
N PHE A 178 -8.79 -1.85 15.60
CA PHE A 178 -9.80 -1.38 14.64
C PHE A 178 -10.33 -2.57 13.82
N ASN A 179 -11.56 -2.45 13.31
CA ASN A 179 -12.26 -3.47 12.53
C ASN A 179 -12.34 -4.85 13.24
N THR A 180 -12.67 -4.82 14.54
CA THR A 180 -13.05 -5.98 15.36
C THR A 180 -14.49 -6.37 15.14
#